data_AF-A0A177NMJ6-F1
#
_entry.id   AF-A0A177NMJ6-F1
#
_cell.length_a   1.000
_cell.length_b   1.000
_cell.length_c   1.000
_cell.angle_alpha   90.00
_cell.angle_beta   90.00
_cell.angle_gamma   90.00
#
_symmetry.space_group_name_H-M   'P 1'
#
loop_
_entity.id
_entity.type
_entity.pdbx_description
1 polymer ?
#
loop_
_entity_poly.entity_id
_entity_poly.type
_entity_poly.pdbx_seq_one_letter_code
_entity_poly.pdbx_strand_id
1 'polypeptide(L)'
;MNNQLELFNRSTNILSFRHAQKCVDHKFFQVGLENAGPPDEFITMIGFIFCCVGLAFLVQNGNPYLALLETPVALAIGLTLMGVALLAGYLKKLPTIVWHDGFASAGLLVWYAYWKPQFNDDAPMFFFFPVYFATLTTLVTLSLINRAERFDLDSIEHLRYLEKITRFNFGSVIGFVIVGLLVTRHYALYPMSMTFYIVRHTMVVCLESVEKA
;
A
#
# COMPACT_ATOMS: atom_id res chain seq x y z
N MET A 1 -29.67 -38.14 -2.20
CA MET A 1 -29.41 -37.56 -3.53
C MET A 1 -29.33 -36.02 -3.51
N ASN A 2 -29.02 -35.37 -2.37
CA ASN A 2 -29.04 -33.90 -2.23
C ASN A 2 -27.64 -33.24 -2.08
N ASN A 3 -26.54 -34.00 -1.98
CA ASN A 3 -25.21 -33.41 -1.75
C ASN A 3 -24.42 -33.08 -3.04
N GLN A 4 -24.88 -33.50 -4.22
CA GLN A 4 -24.18 -33.23 -5.49
C GLN A 4 -24.63 -31.90 -6.14
N LEU A 5 -25.82 -31.40 -5.80
CA LEU A 5 -26.34 -30.13 -6.34
C LEU A 5 -25.76 -28.89 -5.66
N GLU A 6 -25.38 -28.96 -4.37
CA GLU A 6 -24.72 -27.82 -3.70
C GLU A 6 -23.27 -27.59 -4.17
N LEU A 7 -22.54 -28.65 -4.52
CA LEU A 7 -21.18 -28.54 -5.05
C LEU A 7 -21.15 -27.90 -6.45
N PHE A 8 -22.20 -28.09 -7.26
CA PHE A 8 -22.28 -27.46 -8.58
C PHE A 8 -22.61 -25.96 -8.50
N ASN A 9 -23.42 -25.54 -7.51
CA ASN A 9 -23.78 -24.13 -7.31
C ASN A 9 -22.66 -23.27 -6.68
N ARG A 10 -21.71 -23.89 -5.95
CA ARG A 10 -20.48 -23.21 -5.49
C ARG A 10 -19.48 -22.99 -6.61
N SER A 11 -19.40 -23.91 -7.58
CA SER A 11 -18.40 -23.84 -8.65
C SER A 11 -18.72 -22.75 -9.69
N THR A 12 -20.00 -22.51 -9.99
CA THR A 12 -20.46 -21.45 -10.90
C THR A 12 -20.24 -20.04 -10.34
N ASN A 13 -20.37 -19.84 -9.03
CA ASN A 13 -20.08 -18.54 -8.40
C ASN A 13 -18.59 -18.19 -8.39
N ILE A 14 -17.70 -19.17 -8.24
CA ILE A 14 -16.24 -18.96 -8.26
C ILE A 14 -15.73 -18.65 -9.68
N LEU A 15 -16.31 -19.29 -10.71
CA LEU A 15 -15.98 -19.02 -12.11
C LEU A 15 -16.47 -17.64 -12.57
N SER A 16 -17.65 -17.21 -12.12
CA SER A 16 -18.19 -15.86 -12.39
C SER A 16 -17.32 -14.76 -11.75
N PHE A 17 -16.83 -14.97 -10.52
CA PHE A 17 -15.91 -14.04 -9.86
C PHE A 17 -14.54 -13.98 -10.54
N ARG A 18 -13.95 -15.10 -10.97
CA ARG A 18 -12.66 -15.09 -11.71
C ARG A 18 -12.76 -14.41 -13.08
N HIS A 19 -13.91 -14.51 -13.75
CA HIS A 19 -14.11 -13.84 -15.03
C HIS A 19 -14.36 -12.33 -14.86
N ALA A 20 -15.07 -11.91 -13.81
CA ALA A 20 -15.22 -10.50 -13.47
C ALA A 20 -13.88 -9.88 -13.04
N GLN A 21 -13.08 -10.58 -12.23
CA GLN A 21 -11.73 -10.16 -11.83
C GLN A 21 -10.82 -9.95 -13.05
N LYS A 22 -10.73 -10.94 -13.97
CA LYS A 22 -9.93 -10.82 -15.20
C LYS A 22 -10.37 -9.68 -16.13
N CYS A 23 -11.67 -9.36 -16.16
CA CYS A 23 -12.20 -8.32 -17.04
C CYS A 23 -11.97 -6.91 -16.46
N VAL A 24 -12.01 -6.78 -15.13
CA VAL A 24 -11.62 -5.55 -14.42
C VAL A 24 -10.11 -5.34 -14.56
N ASP A 25 -9.28 -6.37 -14.32
CA ASP A 25 -7.81 -6.22 -14.34
C ASP A 25 -7.27 -5.76 -15.70
N HIS A 26 -7.80 -6.26 -16.83
CA HIS A 26 -7.22 -5.94 -18.14
C HIS A 26 -7.67 -4.57 -18.70
N LYS A 27 -8.92 -4.18 -18.48
CA LYS A 27 -9.42 -2.85 -18.91
C LYS A 27 -8.96 -1.74 -17.97
N PHE A 28 -8.86 -2.01 -16.67
CA PHE A 28 -8.44 -1.02 -15.68
C PHE A 28 -6.93 -0.72 -15.81
N PHE A 29 -6.11 -1.73 -16.12
CA PHE A 29 -4.68 -1.53 -16.36
C PHE A 29 -4.39 -0.81 -17.69
N GLN A 30 -5.15 -1.09 -18.77
CA GLN A 30 -4.97 -0.39 -20.05
C GLN A 30 -5.46 1.06 -20.02
N VAL A 31 -6.62 1.36 -19.42
CA VAL A 31 -7.15 2.73 -19.38
C VAL A 31 -6.28 3.68 -18.54
N GLY A 32 -5.57 3.15 -17.53
CA GLY A 32 -4.58 3.92 -16.75
C GLY A 32 -3.26 4.17 -17.48
N LEU A 33 -2.90 3.36 -18.48
CA LEU A 33 -1.68 3.51 -19.28
C LEU A 33 -1.88 4.41 -20.51
N GLU A 34 -3.10 4.45 -21.08
CA GLU A 34 -3.38 5.13 -22.35
C GLU A 34 -3.66 6.64 -22.19
N ASN A 35 -3.99 7.11 -20.98
CA ASN A 35 -4.19 8.54 -20.66
C ASN A 35 -3.05 9.13 -19.84
N ALA A 36 -1.91 8.43 -19.73
CA ALA A 36 -0.78 8.92 -18.97
C ALA A 36 -0.14 10.10 -19.71
N GLY A 37 -0.21 11.29 -19.10
CA GLY A 37 0.71 12.38 -19.38
C GLY A 37 2.17 11.94 -19.18
N PRO A 38 3.14 12.87 -19.27
CA PRO A 38 4.56 12.52 -19.24
C PRO A 38 4.91 11.60 -18.04
N PRO A 39 5.71 10.54 -18.27
CA PRO A 39 5.84 9.36 -17.41
C PRO A 39 6.47 9.60 -16.03
N ASP A 40 6.87 10.83 -15.74
CA ASP A 40 7.58 11.27 -14.55
C ASP A 40 6.67 11.70 -13.38
N GLU A 41 5.36 11.91 -13.58
CA GLU A 41 4.51 12.51 -12.54
C GLU A 41 3.49 11.59 -11.83
N PHE A 42 3.19 10.39 -12.32
CA PHE A 42 1.91 9.75 -11.94
C PHE A 42 1.94 8.56 -10.97
N ILE A 43 3.10 7.97 -10.64
CA ILE A 43 3.12 6.78 -9.73
C ILE A 43 3.83 7.10 -8.42
N THR A 44 3.03 7.53 -7.45
CA THR A 44 3.50 8.10 -6.19
C THR A 44 4.16 7.12 -5.24
N MET A 45 4.04 5.79 -5.43
CA MET A 45 4.65 4.77 -4.56
C MET A 45 4.87 3.43 -5.27
N ILE A 46 5.54 3.44 -6.43
CA ILE A 46 5.70 2.21 -7.23
C ILE A 46 6.57 1.16 -6.53
N GLY A 47 7.62 1.59 -5.83
CA GLY A 47 8.53 0.68 -5.12
C GLY A 47 7.80 -0.08 -4.03
N PHE A 48 6.93 0.60 -3.28
CA PHE A 48 6.08 -0.01 -2.26
C PHE A 48 5.14 -1.05 -2.84
N ILE A 49 4.52 -0.77 -4.00
CA ILE A 49 3.64 -1.74 -4.68
C ILE A 49 4.45 -2.99 -5.08
N PHE A 50 5.63 -2.81 -5.68
CA PHE A 50 6.50 -3.94 -6.04
C PHE A 50 6.95 -4.73 -4.81
N CYS A 51 7.31 -4.06 -3.71
CA CYS A 51 7.64 -4.72 -2.45
C CYS A 51 6.45 -5.52 -1.89
N CYS A 52 5.23 -4.97 -1.94
CA CYS A 52 4.03 -5.65 -1.49
C CYS A 52 3.73 -6.90 -2.30
N VAL A 53 3.71 -6.78 -3.63
CA VAL A 53 3.43 -7.91 -4.54
C VAL A 53 4.54 -8.95 -4.47
N GLY A 54 5.80 -8.51 -4.44
CA GLY A 54 6.95 -9.38 -4.29
C GLY A 54 6.90 -10.18 -2.98
N LEU A 55 6.58 -9.53 -1.86
CA LEU A 55 6.43 -10.20 -0.58
C LEU A 55 5.27 -11.21 -0.59
N ALA A 56 4.10 -10.82 -1.12
CA ALA A 56 2.96 -11.73 -1.25
C ALA A 56 3.30 -12.96 -2.10
N PHE A 57 4.02 -12.76 -3.21
CA PHE A 57 4.49 -13.84 -4.08
C PHE A 57 5.47 -14.78 -3.36
N LEU A 58 6.43 -14.23 -2.60
CA LEU A 58 7.36 -15.04 -1.81
C LEU A 58 6.63 -15.89 -0.78
N VAL A 59 5.70 -15.29 -0.03
CA VAL A 59 4.86 -15.97 0.98
C VAL A 59 4.03 -17.08 0.35
N GLN A 60 3.37 -16.81 -0.78
CA GLN A 60 2.50 -17.78 -1.45
C GLN A 60 3.27 -19.00 -1.96
N ASN A 61 4.51 -18.83 -2.41
CA ASN A 61 5.34 -19.91 -2.95
C ASN A 61 6.19 -20.62 -1.89
N GLY A 62 6.15 -20.19 -0.62
CA GLY A 62 7.00 -20.75 0.44
C GLY A 62 8.50 -20.64 0.10
N ASN A 63 8.91 -19.53 -0.50
CA ASN A 63 10.26 -19.41 -1.07
C ASN A 63 11.34 -19.38 0.05
N PRO A 64 12.50 -20.07 -0.12
CA PRO A 64 13.59 -20.05 0.86
C PRO A 64 14.13 -18.65 1.20
N TYR A 65 13.93 -17.64 0.34
CA TYR A 65 14.30 -16.26 0.65
C TYR A 65 13.53 -15.67 1.85
N LEU A 66 12.36 -16.22 2.20
CA LEU A 66 11.62 -15.78 3.41
C LEU A 66 12.44 -15.98 4.69
N ALA A 67 13.19 -17.09 4.78
CA ALA A 67 14.05 -17.36 5.93
C ALA A 67 15.14 -16.30 6.09
N LEU A 68 15.59 -15.67 5.00
CA LEU A 68 16.54 -14.56 5.05
C LEU A 68 15.87 -13.30 5.62
N LEU A 69 14.62 -13.03 5.26
CA LEU A 69 13.84 -11.88 5.75
C LEU A 69 13.49 -12.01 7.25
N GLU A 70 13.41 -13.23 7.77
CA GLU A 70 13.13 -13.50 9.19
C GLU A 70 14.36 -13.33 10.09
N THR A 71 15.54 -13.13 9.52
CA THR A 71 16.76 -12.96 10.31
C THR A 71 16.77 -11.64 11.07
N PRO A 72 17.44 -11.58 12.25
CA PRO A 72 17.63 -10.32 12.97
C PRO A 72 18.45 -9.30 12.14
N VAL A 73 19.27 -9.79 11.20
CA VAL A 73 20.02 -8.95 10.26
C VAL A 73 19.06 -8.24 9.31
N ALA A 74 18.09 -8.94 8.73
CA ALA A 74 17.08 -8.33 7.87
C ALA A 74 16.22 -7.32 8.63
N LEU A 75 15.86 -7.61 9.88
CA LEU A 75 15.17 -6.64 10.74
C LEU A 75 16.00 -5.37 10.96
N ALA A 76 17.29 -5.51 11.26
CA ALA A 76 18.19 -4.37 11.45
C ALA A 76 18.34 -3.55 10.16
N ILE A 77 18.45 -4.21 9.00
CA ILE A 77 18.47 -3.55 7.68
C ILE A 77 17.16 -2.81 7.43
N GLY A 78 16.01 -3.43 7.70
CA GLY A 78 14.70 -2.78 7.55
C GLY A 78 14.58 -1.54 8.45
N LEU A 79 14.98 -1.63 9.72
CA LEU A 79 14.93 -0.52 10.67
C LEU A 79 15.88 0.62 10.27
N THR A 80 17.09 0.29 9.81
CA THR A 80 18.05 1.29 9.33
C THR A 80 17.55 1.99 8.07
N LEU A 81 17.02 1.26 7.08
CA LEU A 81 16.41 1.85 5.90
C LEU A 81 15.21 2.74 6.25
N MET A 82 14.34 2.29 7.15
CA MET A 82 13.20 3.07 7.62
C MET A 82 13.66 4.36 8.32
N GLY A 83 14.65 4.28 9.20
CA GLY A 83 15.23 5.43 9.89
C GLY A 83 15.94 6.41 8.94
N VAL A 84 16.69 5.90 7.97
CA VAL A 84 17.36 6.71 6.94
C VAL A 84 16.34 7.42 6.05
N ALA A 85 15.26 6.74 5.63
CA ALA A 85 14.19 7.36 4.84
C ALA A 85 13.52 8.50 5.61
N LEU A 86 13.19 8.28 6.90
CA LEU A 86 12.62 9.34 7.75
C LEU A 86 13.58 10.51 7.94
N LEU A 87 14.85 10.23 8.24
CA LEU A 87 15.84 11.28 8.45
C LEU A 87 16.10 12.08 7.17
N ALA A 88 16.19 11.39 6.03
CA ALA A 88 16.38 12.02 4.73
C ALA A 88 15.18 12.88 4.33
N GLY A 89 13.95 12.43 4.62
CA GLY A 89 12.72 13.21 4.46
C GLY A 89 12.69 14.43 5.38
N TYR A 90 13.04 14.27 6.66
CA TYR A 90 13.08 15.36 7.64
C TYR A 90 14.12 16.44 7.28
N LEU A 91 15.30 16.02 6.80
CA LEU A 91 16.33 16.93 6.32
C LEU A 91 16.02 17.53 4.94
N LYS A 92 14.86 17.21 4.35
CA LYS A 92 14.44 17.61 2.99
C LYS A 92 15.49 17.29 1.92
N LYS A 93 16.30 16.25 2.14
CA LYS A 93 17.37 15.82 1.22
C LYS A 93 16.85 14.94 0.08
N LEU A 94 15.63 14.42 0.21
CA LEU A 94 15.00 13.57 -0.79
C LEU A 94 13.65 14.15 -1.23
N PRO A 95 13.24 13.94 -2.50
CA PRO A 95 11.89 14.25 -2.96
C PRO A 95 10.86 13.52 -2.10
N THR A 96 9.71 14.18 -1.87
CA THR A 96 8.57 13.68 -1.08
C THR A 96 8.25 12.22 -1.43
N ILE A 97 8.05 11.95 -2.71
CA ILE A 97 7.75 10.62 -3.26
C ILE A 97 8.76 9.55 -2.81
N VAL A 98 10.06 9.83 -2.93
CA VAL A 98 11.13 8.84 -2.73
C VAL A 98 11.23 8.42 -1.27
N TRP A 99 11.22 9.38 -0.33
CA TRP A 99 11.36 9.04 1.08
C TRP A 99 10.09 8.40 1.63
N HIS A 100 8.91 8.76 1.10
CA HIS A 100 7.66 8.11 1.49
C HIS A 100 7.56 6.68 1.01
N ASP A 101 7.96 6.42 -0.23
CA ASP A 101 8.01 5.09 -0.83
C ASP A 101 9.03 4.20 -0.11
N GLY A 102 10.21 4.76 0.19
CA GLY A 102 11.24 4.11 0.98
C GLY A 102 10.80 3.78 2.40
N PHE A 103 10.14 4.72 3.10
CA PHE A 103 9.59 4.48 4.44
C PHE A 103 8.53 3.37 4.44
N ALA A 104 7.61 3.40 3.49
CA ALA A 104 6.56 2.40 3.36
C ALA A 104 7.11 1.00 3.06
N SER A 105 8.06 0.91 2.13
CA SER A 105 8.71 -0.34 1.73
C SER A 105 9.56 -0.92 2.87
N ALA A 106 10.35 -0.08 3.54
CA ALA A 106 11.13 -0.49 4.71
C ALA A 106 10.21 -0.90 5.87
N GLY A 107 9.12 -0.16 6.10
CA GLY A 107 8.12 -0.49 7.11
C GLY A 107 7.46 -1.85 6.86
N LEU A 108 7.18 -2.20 5.60
CA LEU A 108 6.68 -3.54 5.23
C LEU A 108 7.69 -4.64 5.54
N LEU A 109 8.96 -4.42 5.25
CA LEU A 109 10.03 -5.38 5.55
C LEU A 109 10.22 -5.55 7.06
N VAL A 110 10.22 -4.45 7.82
CA VAL A 110 10.27 -4.50 9.29
C VAL A 110 9.05 -5.21 9.84
N TRP A 111 7.85 -4.95 9.30
CA TRP A 111 6.62 -5.62 9.70
C TRP A 111 6.75 -7.13 9.53
N TYR A 112 7.16 -7.59 8.35
CA TYR A 112 7.34 -9.01 8.09
C TYR A 112 8.39 -9.62 9.03
N ALA A 113 9.59 -9.06 9.08
CA ALA A 113 10.69 -9.57 9.89
C ALA A 113 10.38 -9.57 11.40
N TYR A 114 9.68 -8.55 11.89
CA TYR A 114 9.35 -8.42 13.31
C TYR A 114 8.16 -9.30 13.71
N TRP A 115 7.13 -9.41 12.87
CA TRP A 115 5.91 -10.12 13.23
C TRP A 115 6.01 -11.60 12.92
N LYS A 116 6.68 -12.01 11.85
CA LYS A 116 6.73 -13.42 11.43
C LYS A 116 7.17 -14.38 12.55
N PRO A 117 8.19 -14.10 13.37
CA PRO A 117 8.56 -14.98 14.50
C PRO A 117 7.55 -15.01 15.65
N GLN A 118 6.63 -14.05 15.73
CA GLN A 118 5.66 -13.91 16.83
C GLN A 118 4.29 -14.55 16.52
N PHE A 119 4.03 -14.86 15.25
CA PHE A 119 2.76 -15.42 14.79
C PHE A 119 2.98 -16.79 14.14
N ASN A 120 1.91 -17.58 14.05
CA ASN A 120 1.97 -18.89 13.40
C ASN A 120 2.37 -18.79 11.93
N ASP A 121 3.03 -19.83 11.42
CA ASP A 121 3.54 -19.83 10.06
C ASP A 121 2.46 -19.69 8.99
N ASP A 122 1.28 -20.23 9.28
CA ASP A 122 0.10 -20.22 8.40
C ASP A 122 -0.79 -18.99 8.62
N ALA A 123 -0.32 -17.97 9.35
CA ALA A 123 -1.12 -16.78 9.59
C ALA A 123 -1.44 -16.08 8.25
N PRO A 124 -2.74 -15.97 7.87
CA PRO A 124 -3.11 -15.52 6.54
C PRO A 124 -2.76 -14.05 6.28
N MET A 125 -2.54 -13.27 7.34
CA MET A 125 -2.19 -11.86 7.26
C MET A 125 -0.89 -11.58 6.48
N PHE A 126 0.08 -12.51 6.49
CA PHE A 126 1.35 -12.36 5.76
C PHE A 126 1.17 -12.34 4.23
N PHE A 127 0.08 -12.92 3.74
CA PHE A 127 -0.32 -12.84 2.34
C PHE A 127 -1.32 -11.69 2.09
N PHE A 128 -2.38 -11.60 2.90
CA PHE A 128 -3.47 -10.65 2.62
C PHE A 128 -3.10 -9.19 2.85
N PHE A 129 -2.26 -8.86 3.83
CA PHE A 129 -1.93 -7.45 4.11
C PHE A 129 -1.07 -6.82 2.99
N PRO A 130 0.00 -7.46 2.48
CA PRO A 130 0.72 -6.91 1.33
C PRO A 130 -0.17 -6.75 0.10
N VAL A 131 -1.02 -7.74 -0.21
CA VAL A 131 -2.00 -7.63 -1.31
C VAL A 131 -2.95 -6.45 -1.08
N TYR A 132 -3.50 -6.32 0.12
CA TYR A 132 -4.36 -5.21 0.51
C TYR A 132 -3.68 -3.86 0.32
N PHE A 133 -2.42 -3.70 0.75
CA PHE A 133 -1.68 -2.44 0.59
C PHE A 133 -1.39 -2.12 -0.88
N ALA A 134 -1.01 -3.11 -1.68
CA ALA A 134 -0.80 -2.91 -3.12
C ALA A 134 -2.09 -2.47 -3.82
N THR A 135 -3.20 -3.15 -3.54
CA THR A 135 -4.51 -2.81 -4.11
C THR A 135 -4.98 -1.45 -3.63
N LEU A 136 -4.88 -1.15 -2.34
CA LEU A 136 -5.26 0.15 -1.77
C LEU A 136 -4.45 1.28 -2.41
N THR A 137 -3.13 1.15 -2.48
CA THR A 137 -2.26 2.18 -3.07
C THR A 137 -2.64 2.40 -4.53
N THR A 138 -2.81 1.33 -5.30
CA THR A 138 -3.22 1.40 -6.70
C THR A 138 -4.60 2.07 -6.86
N LEU A 139 -5.60 1.67 -6.07
CA LEU A 139 -6.94 2.23 -6.12
C LEU A 139 -6.97 3.72 -5.75
N VAL A 140 -6.29 4.11 -4.69
CA VAL A 140 -6.26 5.51 -4.23
C VAL A 140 -5.51 6.38 -5.24
N THR A 141 -4.36 5.92 -5.74
CA THR A 141 -3.60 6.62 -6.78
C THR A 141 -4.42 6.77 -8.07
N LEU A 142 -5.08 5.71 -8.54
CA LEU A 142 -5.91 5.80 -9.75
C LEU A 142 -7.16 6.65 -9.54
N SER A 143 -7.78 6.59 -8.36
CA SER A 143 -9.01 7.36 -8.10
C SER A 143 -8.75 8.86 -7.97
N LEU A 144 -7.62 9.24 -7.37
CA LEU A 144 -7.27 10.64 -7.15
C LEU A 144 -6.52 11.25 -8.33
N ILE A 145 -5.47 10.58 -8.82
CA ILE A 145 -4.57 11.20 -9.80
C ILE A 145 -5.15 11.15 -11.21
N ASN A 146 -5.79 10.05 -11.63
CA ASN A 146 -6.42 9.98 -12.96
C ASN A 146 -7.66 10.90 -13.08
N ARG A 147 -8.20 11.36 -11.96
CA ARG A 147 -9.31 12.33 -11.93
C ARG A 147 -8.87 13.73 -11.53
N ALA A 148 -7.57 13.94 -11.25
CA ALA A 148 -7.05 15.21 -10.78
C ALA A 148 -7.34 16.35 -11.76
N GLU A 149 -7.09 16.12 -13.05
CA GLU A 149 -7.36 17.08 -14.14
C GLU A 149 -8.86 17.37 -14.37
N ARG A 150 -9.74 16.51 -13.86
CA ARG A 150 -11.19 16.63 -14.02
C ARG A 150 -11.88 17.08 -12.73
N PHE A 151 -11.12 17.44 -11.69
CA PHE A 151 -11.72 17.95 -10.47
C PHE A 151 -12.26 19.36 -10.71
N ASP A 152 -13.50 19.56 -10.31
CA ASP A 152 -14.10 20.88 -10.21
C ASP A 152 -13.42 21.67 -9.07
N LEU A 153 -13.48 23.00 -9.14
CA LEU A 153 -12.91 23.91 -8.14
C LEU A 153 -13.46 23.61 -6.74
N ASP A 154 -14.74 23.28 -6.64
CA ASP A 154 -15.39 22.88 -5.38
C ASP A 154 -14.78 21.59 -4.79
N SER A 155 -14.41 20.63 -5.65
CA SER A 155 -13.77 19.38 -5.22
C SER A 155 -12.36 19.62 -4.70
N ILE A 156 -11.61 20.52 -5.35
CA ILE A 156 -10.26 20.92 -4.93
C ILE A 156 -10.34 21.66 -3.59
N GLU A 157 -11.31 22.54 -3.40
CA GLU A 157 -11.49 23.27 -2.14
C GLU A 157 -11.89 22.32 -1.00
N HIS A 158 -12.75 21.33 -1.25
CA HIS A 158 -13.04 20.27 -0.28
C HIS A 158 -11.82 19.42 0.07
N LEU A 159 -10.97 19.07 -0.91
CA LEU A 159 -9.72 18.35 -0.67
C LEU A 159 -8.76 19.19 0.17
N ARG A 160 -8.57 20.47 -0.13
CA ARG A 160 -7.75 21.38 0.70
C ARG A 160 -8.33 21.54 2.10
N TYR A 161 -9.65 21.63 2.23
CA TYR A 161 -10.32 21.70 3.52
C TYR A 161 -10.08 20.44 4.35
N LEU A 162 -10.19 19.25 3.74
CA LEU A 162 -9.85 17.97 4.36
C LEU A 162 -8.36 17.91 4.76
N GLU A 163 -7.46 18.35 3.89
CA GLU A 163 -6.01 18.39 4.16
C GLU A 163 -5.74 19.22 5.41
N LYS A 164 -6.37 20.40 5.50
CA LYS A 164 -6.22 21.36 6.60
C LYS A 164 -6.91 20.94 7.89
N ILE A 165 -8.04 20.24 7.83
CA ILE A 165 -8.79 19.78 9.02
C ILE A 165 -8.22 18.53 9.62
N THR A 166 -7.58 17.68 8.83
CA THR A 166 -7.00 16.46 9.35
C THR A 166 -5.98 16.84 10.43
N ARG A 167 -6.44 16.80 11.70
CA ARG A 167 -5.65 17.03 12.93
C ARG A 167 -4.42 16.12 13.01
N PHE A 168 -4.33 15.16 12.09
CA PHE A 168 -3.20 14.30 11.84
C PHE A 168 -2.14 15.00 10.98
N ASN A 169 -1.23 15.72 11.63
CA ASN A 169 0.04 16.12 11.01
C ASN A 169 0.75 14.88 10.44
N PHE A 170 1.47 14.98 9.31
CA PHE A 170 2.19 13.86 8.69
C PHE A 170 3.04 13.09 9.72
N GLY A 171 3.73 13.82 10.60
CA GLY A 171 4.52 13.22 11.68
C GLY A 171 3.71 12.36 12.65
N SER A 172 2.46 12.73 12.94
CA SER A 172 1.57 11.93 13.80
C SER A 172 1.14 10.62 13.12
N VAL A 173 0.95 10.63 11.80
CA VAL A 173 0.63 9.41 11.03
C VAL A 173 1.82 8.48 10.99
N ILE A 174 3.04 9.00 10.77
CA ILE A 174 4.29 8.22 10.87
C ILE A 174 4.42 7.60 12.27
N GLY A 175 4.24 8.41 13.32
CA GLY A 175 4.28 7.92 14.70
C GLY A 175 3.27 6.81 14.93
N PHE A 176 2.06 6.96 14.39
CA PHE A 176 1.02 5.95 14.47
C PHE A 176 1.38 4.66 13.71
N VAL A 177 2.04 4.75 12.56
CA VAL A 177 2.57 3.58 11.83
C VAL A 177 3.63 2.85 12.66
N ILE A 178 4.57 3.57 13.26
CA ILE A 178 5.62 2.99 14.11
C ILE A 178 5.00 2.33 15.35
N VAL A 179 4.06 2.99 16.02
CA VAL A 179 3.36 2.41 17.17
C VAL A 179 2.55 1.18 16.75
N GLY A 180 1.83 1.25 15.62
CA GLY A 180 1.08 0.13 15.06
C GLY A 180 1.97 -1.07 14.73
N LEU A 181 3.20 -0.82 14.29
CA LEU A 181 4.22 -1.84 14.01
C LEU A 181 4.73 -2.53 15.28
N LEU A 182 4.87 -1.78 16.39
CA LEU A 182 5.37 -2.31 17.67
C LEU A 182 4.27 -3.04 18.47
N VAL A 183 3.00 -2.69 18.28
CA VAL A 183 1.88 -3.28 19.03
C VAL A 183 1.32 -4.51 18.31
N THR A 184 1.92 -5.68 18.56
CA THR A 184 1.48 -6.95 17.94
C THR A 184 0.16 -7.50 18.48
N ARG A 185 -0.21 -7.15 19.73
CA ARG A 185 -1.48 -7.58 20.35
C ARG A 185 -2.72 -7.15 19.57
N HIS A 186 -2.65 -6.01 18.88
CA HIS A 186 -3.72 -5.49 18.03
C HIS A 186 -3.24 -5.47 16.58
N TYR A 187 -3.19 -6.65 15.98
CA TYR A 187 -2.64 -6.87 14.63
C TYR A 187 -3.25 -5.98 13.53
N ALA A 188 -4.46 -5.44 13.75
CA ALA A 188 -5.13 -4.53 12.81
C ALA A 188 -4.65 -3.07 12.90
N LEU A 189 -3.92 -2.67 13.95
CA LEU A 189 -3.41 -1.30 14.09
C LEU A 189 -2.44 -0.95 12.96
N TYR A 190 -1.50 -1.84 12.65
CA TYR A 190 -0.54 -1.61 11.57
C TYR A 190 -1.23 -1.37 10.22
N PRO A 191 -2.10 -2.26 9.68
CA PRO A 191 -2.74 -2.00 8.39
C PRO A 191 -3.67 -0.77 8.39
N MET A 192 -4.33 -0.46 9.52
CA MET A 192 -5.11 0.79 9.63
C MET A 192 -4.20 2.02 9.55
N SER A 193 -3.11 2.04 10.31
CA SER A 193 -2.13 3.14 10.30
C SER A 193 -1.49 3.34 8.93
N MET A 194 -1.17 2.24 8.24
CA MET A 194 -0.61 2.26 6.90
C MET A 194 -1.61 2.76 5.86
N THR A 195 -2.90 2.45 6.04
CA THR A 195 -3.97 2.98 5.19
C THR A 195 -4.06 4.50 5.31
N PHE A 196 -4.06 5.03 6.54
CA PHE A 196 -4.05 6.48 6.74
C PHE A 196 -2.80 7.13 6.13
N TYR A 197 -1.65 6.47 6.24
CA TYR A 197 -0.41 6.93 5.62
C TYR A 197 -0.53 7.02 4.10
N ILE A 198 -0.97 5.95 3.43
CA ILE A 198 -1.13 5.89 1.98
C ILE A 198 -2.13 6.94 1.49
N VAL A 199 -3.31 7.01 2.11
CA VAL A 199 -4.36 7.97 1.71
C VAL A 199 -3.88 9.41 1.87
N ARG A 200 -3.26 9.74 3.00
CA ARG A 200 -2.76 11.09 3.27
C ARG A 200 -1.64 11.48 2.31
N HIS A 201 -0.70 10.57 2.05
CA HIS A 201 0.38 10.80 1.09
C HIS A 201 -0.18 11.07 -0.31
N THR A 202 -1.05 10.19 -0.83
CA THR A 202 -1.60 10.35 -2.18
C THR A 202 -2.46 11.61 -2.30
N MET A 203 -3.17 12.00 -1.24
CA MET A 203 -3.94 13.24 -1.21
C MET A 203 -3.06 14.49 -1.29
N VAL A 204 -1.93 14.52 -0.58
CA VAL A 204 -0.95 15.62 -0.68
C VAL A 204 -0.39 15.70 -2.09
N VAL A 205 0.05 14.57 -2.67
CA VAL A 205 0.60 14.58 -4.03
C VAL A 205 -0.45 14.99 -5.06
N CYS A 206 -1.71 14.57 -4.89
CA CYS A 206 -2.81 14.98 -5.77
C CYS A 206 -3.05 16.50 -5.73
N LEU A 207 -2.98 17.13 -4.56
CA LEU A 207 -3.11 18.59 -4.45
C LEU A 207 -1.91 19.29 -5.10
N GLU A 208 -0.69 18.78 -4.89
CA GLU A 208 0.52 19.30 -5.54
C GLU A 208 0.48 19.19 -7.07
N SER A 209 -0.11 18.12 -7.63
CA SER A 209 -0.26 17.97 -9.09
C SER A 209 -1.28 18.95 -9.67
N VAL A 210 -2.38 19.21 -8.96
CA VAL A 210 -3.40 20.16 -9.40
C VAL A 210 -2.90 21.61 -9.36
N GLU A 211 -2.03 21.96 -8.41
CA GLU A 211 -1.47 23.32 -8.31
C GLU A 211 -0.42 23.65 -9.38
N LYS A 212 0.18 22.63 -9.99
CA LYS A 212 1.18 22.78 -11.06
C LYS A 212 0.58 22.85 -12.46
N ALA A 213 -0.65 22.34 -12.63
CA ALA A 213 -1.40 22.36 -13.89
C ALA A 213 -2.03 23.75 -14.15
#